data_AF-A0A497PD78-F1
#
_entry.id   AF-A0A497PD78-F1
#
_cell.length_a   1.000
_cell.length_b   1.000
_cell.length_c   1.000
_cell.angle_alpha   90.00
_cell.angle_beta   90.00
_cell.angle_gamma   90.00
#
_symmetry.space_group_name_H-M   'P 1'
#
loop_
_entity.id
_entity.type
_entity.pdbx_description
1 polymer ?
#
loop_
_entity_poly.entity_id
_entity_poly.type
_entity_poly.pdbx_seq_one_letter_code
_entity_poly.pdbx_strand_id
1 'polypeptide(L)'
;FTEARAAAAGLVGIPDMQFLIEFVNETFGGPPDGDFSLASEESMSSFLISQAPDIEGPLAIGAVGYIGDQVVSSTTESLSVRSLVGATSFSPSTEGVSVVLVNLPDFVNITSVTPFEENHTMIDNGIVLWNATWYGTQDDYVISFQSDEFPPLVTVSRTFSPESTSPGGSVQVTVTVTNEGETAIDNVQIVDDGIGDIYTTITISGTTSTTVPSLGPGESATITYTVTFQNEGSYTFPKASVTYEYQSRTYTKTTTADGYTVVQDVGGLAGEMISDGWPYTGGILGLIALLGVVQVVNLAKGMKGGGSYQV
;
A
#
# COMPACT_ATOMS: atom_id res chain seq x y z
N PHE A 1 13.16 -16.41 -0.87
CA PHE A 1 12.10 -15.40 -0.60
C PHE A 1 10.74 -16.01 -0.21
N THR A 2 10.64 -17.24 0.32
CA THR A 2 9.34 -17.94 0.48
C THR A 2 8.53 -17.59 1.73
N GLU A 3 9.10 -16.86 2.68
CA GLU A 3 8.46 -16.52 3.98
C GLU A 3 8.19 -15.02 4.17
N ALA A 4 8.48 -14.19 3.16
CA ALA A 4 8.38 -12.75 3.27
C ALA A 4 6.92 -12.26 3.21
N ARG A 5 6.56 -11.30 4.08
CA ARG A 5 5.43 -10.39 3.95
C ARG A 5 5.66 -9.48 2.75
N ALA A 6 5.27 -9.97 1.57
CA ALA A 6 5.26 -9.20 0.34
C ALA A 6 4.00 -8.32 0.29
N ALA A 7 4.16 -7.03 0.02
CA ALA A 7 3.03 -6.20 -0.42
C ALA A 7 2.81 -6.32 -1.93
N ALA A 8 3.88 -6.66 -2.67
CA ALA A 8 3.84 -6.95 -4.10
C ALA A 8 4.89 -8.03 -4.44
N ALA A 9 4.54 -8.92 -5.36
CA ALA A 9 5.47 -9.89 -5.94
C ALA A 9 5.22 -9.99 -7.45
N GLY A 10 6.28 -10.13 -8.24
CA GLY A 10 6.20 -10.21 -9.69
C GLY A 10 7.23 -11.15 -10.28
N LEU A 11 6.89 -11.74 -11.43
CA LEU A 11 7.79 -12.53 -12.25
C LEU A 11 7.79 -11.95 -13.66
N VAL A 12 8.97 -11.65 -14.19
CA VAL A 12 9.15 -11.15 -15.56
C VAL A 12 10.11 -12.09 -16.28
N GLY A 13 9.67 -12.64 -17.40
CA GLY A 13 10.53 -13.38 -18.33
C GLY A 13 11.10 -12.42 -19.36
N ILE A 14 12.43 -12.38 -19.46
CA ILE A 14 13.18 -11.51 -20.35
C ILE A 14 13.80 -12.38 -21.44
N PRO A 15 13.37 -12.20 -22.71
CA PRO A 15 13.74 -13.11 -23.80
C PRO A 15 15.19 -12.92 -24.26
N ASP A 16 15.76 -11.72 -24.11
CA ASP A 16 17.14 -11.41 -24.48
C ASP A 16 17.74 -10.28 -23.60
N MET A 17 19.07 -10.15 -23.66
CA MET A 17 19.83 -9.18 -22.86
C MET A 17 19.57 -7.72 -23.25
N GLN A 18 19.12 -7.44 -24.47
CA GLN A 18 18.82 -6.08 -24.90
C GLN A 18 17.56 -5.56 -24.22
N PHE A 19 16.52 -6.39 -24.14
CA PHE A 19 15.30 -6.09 -23.38
C PHE A 19 15.58 -5.91 -21.88
N LEU A 20 16.51 -6.70 -21.30
CA LEU A 20 16.92 -6.51 -19.91
C LEU A 20 17.51 -5.12 -19.69
N ILE A 21 18.41 -4.69 -20.58
CA ILE A 21 19.08 -3.39 -20.50
C ILE A 21 18.07 -2.26 -20.64
N GLU A 22 17.14 -2.37 -21.59
CA GLU A 22 16.04 -1.41 -21.77
C GLU A 22 15.16 -1.35 -20.52
N PHE A 23 14.72 -2.48 -19.99
CA PHE A 23 13.91 -2.55 -18.77
C PHE A 23 14.63 -1.93 -17.56
N VAL A 24 15.91 -2.24 -17.36
CA VAL A 24 16.72 -1.70 -16.26
C VAL A 24 16.90 -0.18 -16.44
N ASN A 25 17.16 0.29 -17.65
CA ASN A 25 17.33 1.72 -17.92
C ASN A 25 16.01 2.50 -17.77
N GLU A 26 14.90 1.98 -18.26
CA GLU A 26 13.57 2.60 -18.09
C GLU A 26 13.14 2.63 -16.62
N THR A 27 13.44 1.57 -15.87
CA THR A 27 13.01 1.45 -14.47
C THR A 27 13.92 2.21 -13.51
N PHE A 28 15.23 2.26 -13.78
CA PHE A 28 16.24 2.78 -12.85
C PHE A 28 17.05 3.98 -13.39
N GLY A 29 16.67 4.57 -14.53
CA GLY A 29 17.19 5.87 -14.98
C GLY A 29 18.42 5.84 -15.88
N GLY A 30 18.44 4.99 -16.91
CA GLY A 30 19.42 5.09 -18.00
C GLY A 30 19.06 6.19 -19.02
N PRO A 31 20.03 6.72 -19.79
CA PRO A 31 19.75 7.76 -20.79
C PRO A 31 18.75 7.26 -21.85
N PRO A 32 17.84 8.13 -22.33
CA PRO A 32 16.68 7.76 -23.14
C PRO A 32 17.00 7.24 -24.55
N ASP A 33 18.24 7.34 -25.03
CA ASP A 33 18.58 7.14 -26.44
C ASP A 33 19.19 5.78 -26.78
N GLY A 34 19.28 4.84 -25.83
CA GLY A 34 19.85 3.51 -26.10
C GLY A 34 21.30 3.51 -26.62
N ASP A 35 21.98 4.66 -26.54
CA ASP A 35 23.38 4.83 -26.90
C ASP A 35 24.25 4.24 -25.79
N PHE A 36 25.19 3.38 -26.19
CA PHE A 36 26.21 2.82 -25.32
C PHE A 36 27.28 3.89 -25.05
N SER A 37 26.86 4.99 -24.45
CA SER A 37 27.77 5.78 -23.62
C SER A 37 27.79 5.07 -22.29
N LEU A 38 28.99 4.73 -21.81
CA LEU A 38 29.22 4.45 -20.40
C LEU A 38 28.54 5.59 -19.61
N ALA A 39 27.32 5.35 -19.13
CA ALA A 39 26.83 6.04 -17.95
C ALA A 39 27.98 5.90 -16.97
N SER A 40 28.44 7.03 -16.41
CA SER A 40 29.60 7.16 -15.53
C SER A 40 29.97 5.85 -14.85
N GLU A 41 31.26 5.50 -14.79
CA GLU A 41 31.80 4.19 -14.33
C GLU A 41 31.16 3.60 -13.05
N GLU A 42 30.38 4.39 -12.30
CA GLU A 42 29.60 4.09 -11.11
C GLU A 42 28.05 4.03 -11.31
N SER A 43 27.50 3.73 -12.50
CA SER A 43 26.04 3.64 -12.68
C SER A 43 25.42 2.34 -12.11
N MET A 44 24.17 2.42 -11.64
CA MET A 44 23.40 1.26 -11.15
C MET A 44 23.38 0.09 -12.14
N SER A 45 23.26 0.41 -13.43
CA SER A 45 23.27 -0.55 -14.52
C SER A 45 24.64 -1.17 -14.75
N SER A 46 25.74 -0.40 -14.69
CA SER A 46 27.10 -0.94 -14.85
C SER A 46 27.45 -1.88 -13.70
N PHE A 47 27.05 -1.55 -12.47
CA PHE A 47 27.20 -2.42 -11.31
C PHE A 47 26.43 -3.73 -11.52
N LEU A 48 25.13 -3.68 -11.80
CA LEU A 48 24.31 -4.89 -11.97
C LEU A 48 24.85 -5.81 -13.06
N ILE A 49 25.30 -5.25 -14.18
CA ILE A 49 25.92 -6.00 -15.28
C ILE A 49 27.25 -6.62 -14.82
N SER A 50 28.08 -5.88 -14.06
CA SER A 50 29.36 -6.39 -13.55
C SER A 50 29.20 -7.56 -12.57
N GLN A 51 28.09 -7.60 -11.82
CA GLN A 51 27.80 -8.68 -10.88
C GLN A 51 27.28 -9.95 -11.57
N ALA A 52 27.02 -9.89 -12.87
CA ALA A 52 26.37 -10.93 -13.64
C ALA A 52 27.12 -11.26 -14.96
N PRO A 53 28.41 -11.63 -14.91
CA PRO A 53 29.27 -11.74 -16.10
C PRO A 53 28.86 -12.83 -17.09
N ASP A 54 28.12 -13.85 -16.65
CA ASP A 54 27.82 -15.07 -17.43
C ASP A 54 26.32 -15.31 -17.69
N ILE A 55 25.48 -14.25 -17.75
CA ILE A 55 24.05 -14.43 -18.11
C ILE A 55 23.95 -14.72 -19.63
N GLU A 56 23.93 -16.00 -19.99
CA GLU A 56 23.59 -16.46 -21.35
C GLU A 56 22.19 -17.10 -21.36
N GLY A 57 21.23 -16.46 -22.07
CA GLY A 57 19.91 -17.02 -22.36
C GLY A 57 18.72 -16.19 -21.84
N PRO A 58 17.49 -16.71 -21.96
CA PRO A 58 16.31 -16.04 -21.44
C PRO A 58 16.38 -15.97 -19.91
N LEU A 59 16.26 -14.76 -19.36
CA LEU A 59 16.39 -14.47 -17.94
C LEU A 59 14.99 -14.42 -17.30
N ALA A 60 14.81 -15.04 -16.13
CA ALA A 60 13.62 -14.83 -15.31
C ALA A 60 13.98 -13.97 -14.10
N ILE A 61 13.30 -12.84 -13.93
CA ILE A 61 13.44 -11.97 -12.76
C ILE A 61 12.26 -12.22 -11.83
N GLY A 62 12.56 -12.59 -10.58
CA GLY A 62 11.60 -12.57 -9.49
C GLY A 62 11.90 -11.44 -8.54
N ALA A 63 10.89 -10.60 -8.27
CA ALA A 63 10.99 -9.51 -7.32
C ALA A 63 9.92 -9.64 -6.24
N VAL A 64 10.32 -9.32 -5.00
CA VAL A 64 9.43 -9.21 -3.84
C VAL A 64 9.68 -7.85 -3.21
N GLY A 65 8.62 -7.05 -3.08
CA GLY A 65 8.67 -5.69 -2.56
C GLY A 65 7.76 -5.49 -1.35
N TYR A 66 8.15 -4.54 -0.50
CA TYR A 66 7.32 -4.01 0.56
C TYR A 66 6.79 -2.62 0.17
N ILE A 67 5.48 -2.47 0.23
CA ILE A 67 4.73 -1.24 0.03
C ILE A 67 3.72 -1.21 1.17
N GLY A 68 3.90 -0.31 2.13
CA GLY A 68 3.08 -0.31 3.33
C GLY A 68 3.09 1.04 4.01
N ASP A 69 2.56 1.06 5.23
CA ASP A 69 2.57 2.24 6.07
C ASP A 69 4.00 2.66 6.43
N GLN A 70 4.14 3.89 6.92
CA GLN A 70 5.44 4.42 7.32
C GLN A 70 5.98 3.62 8.50
N VAL A 71 7.14 3.02 8.27
CA VAL A 71 7.92 2.22 9.25
C VAL A 71 9.10 2.99 9.85
N VAL A 72 9.47 4.11 9.25
CA VAL A 72 10.55 5.00 9.69
C VAL A 72 9.95 6.30 10.22
N SER A 73 10.47 6.82 11.31
CA SER A 73 10.02 8.08 11.92
C SER A 73 11.22 8.93 12.31
N SER A 74 10.97 10.10 12.88
CA SER A 74 12.02 11.00 13.37
C SER A 74 12.98 10.36 14.38
N THR A 75 12.58 9.27 15.04
CA THR A 75 13.42 8.52 16.02
C THR A 75 14.12 7.31 15.42
N THR A 76 13.86 6.99 14.15
CA THR A 76 14.47 5.83 13.50
C THR A 76 15.86 6.20 13.01
N GLU A 77 16.84 5.36 13.30
CA GLU A 77 18.25 5.52 12.88
C GLU A 77 18.71 4.41 11.93
N SER A 78 17.88 3.38 11.77
CA SER A 78 18.19 2.27 10.89
C SER A 78 16.95 1.59 10.33
N LEU A 79 17.08 1.06 9.12
CA LEU A 79 16.08 0.27 8.44
C LEU A 79 16.57 -1.17 8.25
N SER A 80 15.86 -2.12 8.85
CA SER A 80 16.10 -3.56 8.70
C SER A 80 15.23 -4.12 7.57
N VAL A 81 15.84 -4.64 6.51
CA VAL A 81 15.11 -5.29 5.40
C VAL A 81 14.41 -6.53 5.90
N ARG A 82 15.01 -7.29 6.83
CA ARG A 82 14.39 -8.45 7.48
C ARG A 82 13.09 -8.08 8.17
N SER A 83 13.09 -7.03 9.00
CA SER A 83 11.90 -6.59 9.72
C SER A 83 10.82 -6.07 8.79
N LEU A 84 11.20 -5.37 7.72
CA LEU A 84 10.26 -4.87 6.70
C LEU A 84 9.48 -6.01 6.03
N VAL A 85 10.22 -7.01 5.54
CA VAL A 85 9.61 -8.12 4.80
C VAL A 85 9.22 -9.27 5.72
N GLY A 86 9.39 -9.17 7.03
CA GLY A 86 9.06 -10.24 7.98
C GLY A 86 9.81 -11.56 7.73
N ALA A 87 11.04 -11.52 7.22
CA ALA A 87 11.85 -12.71 6.95
C ALA A 87 12.59 -13.22 8.20
N THR A 88 13.03 -14.48 8.14
CA THR A 88 13.92 -15.08 9.15
C THR A 88 15.40 -14.88 8.80
N SER A 89 15.73 -15.01 7.51
CA SER A 89 17.05 -14.78 6.92
C SER A 89 16.90 -14.61 5.40
N PHE A 90 17.98 -14.23 4.73
CA PHE A 90 18.06 -14.12 3.28
C PHE A 90 19.09 -15.10 2.74
N SER A 91 18.63 -16.14 2.05
CA SER A 91 19.49 -17.04 1.28
C SER A 91 19.30 -16.79 -0.21
N PRO A 92 20.38 -16.48 -0.96
CA PRO A 92 20.30 -16.28 -2.39
C PRO A 92 19.98 -17.59 -3.12
N SER A 93 19.49 -17.47 -4.35
CA SER A 93 19.31 -18.61 -5.25
C SER A 93 20.67 -19.27 -5.55
N THR A 94 20.69 -20.60 -5.63
CA THR A 94 21.85 -21.35 -6.12
C THR A 94 22.00 -21.27 -7.64
N GLU A 95 20.96 -20.82 -8.33
CA GLU A 95 20.91 -20.62 -9.78
C GLU A 95 20.60 -19.14 -10.07
N GLY A 96 21.49 -18.46 -10.81
CA GLY A 96 21.33 -17.05 -11.20
C GLY A 96 21.86 -16.03 -10.17
N VAL A 97 21.46 -14.77 -10.36
CA VAL A 97 21.92 -13.64 -9.54
C VAL A 97 20.78 -13.16 -8.65
N SER A 98 21.07 -13.02 -7.36
CA SER A 98 20.16 -12.49 -6.34
C SER A 98 20.68 -11.13 -5.89
N VAL A 99 19.78 -10.15 -5.85
CA VAL A 99 20.10 -8.78 -5.47
C VAL A 99 19.10 -8.30 -4.42
N VAL A 100 19.58 -7.50 -3.46
CA VAL A 100 18.71 -6.73 -2.56
C VAL A 100 18.87 -5.26 -2.92
N LEU A 101 17.76 -4.58 -3.18
CA LEU A 101 17.71 -3.17 -3.51
C LEU A 101 16.78 -2.46 -2.54
N VAL A 102 17.25 -1.35 -1.98
CA VAL A 102 16.44 -0.44 -1.19
C VAL A 102 16.59 0.96 -1.76
N ASN A 103 15.47 1.65 -2.00
CA ASN A 103 15.45 3.02 -2.47
C ASN A 103 14.92 3.92 -1.35
N LEU A 104 15.76 4.82 -0.87
CA LEU A 104 15.42 5.86 0.09
C LEU A 104 15.33 7.21 -0.62
N PRO A 105 14.53 8.16 -0.11
CA PRO A 105 14.54 9.52 -0.63
C PRO A 105 15.96 10.10 -0.66
N ASP A 106 16.25 10.89 -1.69
CA ASP A 106 17.56 11.52 -1.94
C ASP A 106 18.05 12.43 -0.78
N PHE A 107 17.13 12.94 0.03
CA PHE A 107 17.44 13.74 1.20
C PHE A 107 17.94 12.93 2.40
N VAL A 108 17.87 11.60 2.37
CA VAL A 108 18.28 10.73 3.49
C VAL A 108 19.80 10.55 3.46
N ASN A 109 20.47 10.93 4.55
CA ASN A 109 21.91 10.79 4.69
C ASN A 109 22.26 9.40 5.25
N ILE A 110 22.58 8.49 4.34
CA ILE A 110 23.02 7.13 4.69
C ILE A 110 24.40 7.20 5.34
N THR A 111 24.51 6.77 6.60
CA THR A 111 25.77 6.75 7.36
C THR A 111 26.55 5.47 7.16
N SER A 112 25.84 4.35 7.04
CA SER A 112 26.43 3.03 6.87
C SER A 112 25.42 2.02 6.36
N VAL A 113 25.90 0.95 5.76
CA VAL A 113 25.09 -0.20 5.35
C VAL A 113 25.76 -1.48 5.83
N THR A 114 24.96 -2.48 6.19
CA THR A 114 25.45 -3.78 6.66
C THR A 114 24.70 -4.89 5.92
N PRO A 115 25.38 -5.87 5.31
CA PRO A 115 26.83 -5.97 5.12
C PRO A 115 27.37 -4.90 4.16
N PHE A 116 28.67 -4.62 4.20
CA PHE A 116 29.34 -3.75 3.23
C PHE A 116 30.66 -4.38 2.80
N GLU A 117 30.85 -4.50 1.50
CA GLU A 117 32.05 -4.97 0.84
C GLU A 117 32.20 -4.17 -0.45
N GLU A 118 33.40 -3.67 -0.69
CA GLU A 118 33.73 -2.90 -1.89
C GLU A 118 33.44 -3.74 -3.14
N ASN A 119 32.88 -3.12 -4.19
CA ASN A 119 32.47 -3.77 -5.45
C ASN A 119 31.30 -4.78 -5.36
N HIS A 120 30.76 -5.04 -4.17
CA HIS A 120 29.58 -5.90 -3.98
C HIS A 120 28.42 -5.22 -3.26
N THR A 121 28.66 -4.01 -2.76
CA THR A 121 27.64 -3.05 -2.33
C THR A 121 27.84 -1.74 -3.05
N MET A 122 26.73 -1.19 -3.54
CA MET A 122 26.68 0.13 -4.19
C MET A 122 25.70 1.02 -3.43
N ILE A 123 26.08 2.28 -3.27
CA ILE A 123 25.25 3.32 -2.69
C ILE A 123 25.29 4.49 -3.66
N ASP A 124 24.16 4.87 -4.24
CA ASP A 124 24.05 5.99 -5.18
C ASP A 124 22.71 6.71 -4.98
N ASN A 125 22.74 8.01 -4.68
CA ASN A 125 21.57 8.88 -4.56
C ASN A 125 20.37 8.29 -3.81
N GLY A 126 20.60 7.72 -2.61
CA GLY A 126 19.56 7.11 -1.77
C GLY A 126 19.23 5.65 -2.13
N ILE A 127 19.76 5.13 -3.23
CA ILE A 127 19.64 3.72 -3.59
C ILE A 127 20.81 2.94 -2.99
N VAL A 128 20.48 1.87 -2.25
CA VAL A 128 21.45 0.89 -1.74
C VAL A 128 21.18 -0.44 -2.42
N LEU A 129 22.23 -1.02 -3.00
CA LEU A 129 22.16 -2.29 -3.70
C LEU A 129 23.24 -3.24 -3.19
N TRP A 130 22.83 -4.47 -2.87
CA TRP A 130 23.71 -5.56 -2.47
C TRP A 130 23.65 -6.72 -3.46
N ASN A 131 24.81 -7.24 -3.85
CA ASN A 131 24.90 -8.54 -4.51
C ASN A 131 24.69 -9.66 -3.48
N ALA A 132 23.44 -10.05 -3.25
CA ALA A 132 23.09 -11.08 -2.29
C ALA A 132 23.66 -12.46 -2.66
N THR A 133 23.89 -12.75 -3.94
CA THR A 133 24.58 -13.98 -4.36
C THR A 133 26.00 -14.05 -3.79
N TRP A 134 26.73 -12.94 -3.81
CA TRP A 134 28.09 -12.89 -3.26
C TRP A 134 28.11 -13.04 -1.74
N TYR A 135 27.23 -12.30 -1.05
CA TYR A 135 27.16 -12.33 0.42
C TYR A 135 26.70 -13.69 0.98
N GLY A 136 26.09 -14.55 0.15
CA GLY A 136 25.54 -15.80 0.62
C GLY A 136 24.39 -15.58 1.60
N THR A 137 24.21 -16.51 2.54
CA THR A 137 23.12 -16.38 3.52
C THR A 137 23.44 -15.25 4.50
N GLN A 138 22.55 -14.27 4.57
CA GLN A 138 22.62 -13.13 5.48
C GLN A 138 21.46 -13.16 6.46
N ASP A 139 21.73 -12.79 7.71
CA ASP A 139 20.67 -12.62 8.71
C ASP A 139 19.80 -11.41 8.38
N ASP A 140 20.41 -10.30 7.95
CA ASP A 140 19.72 -9.06 7.61
C ASP A 140 20.55 -8.18 6.66
N TYR A 141 19.86 -7.26 5.99
CA TYR A 141 20.43 -6.12 5.29
C TYR A 141 19.94 -4.86 6.01
N VAL A 142 20.85 -4.07 6.55
CA VAL A 142 20.55 -2.92 7.40
C VAL A 142 21.13 -1.66 6.79
N ILE A 143 20.31 -0.62 6.70
CA ILE A 143 20.75 0.73 6.32
C ILE A 143 20.69 1.58 7.58
N SER A 144 21.75 2.31 7.89
CA SER A 144 21.78 3.28 8.98
C SER A 144 21.86 4.68 8.39
N PHE A 145 21.19 5.62 9.05
CA PHE A 145 21.10 7.03 8.65
C PHE A 145 21.04 7.90 9.91
N GLN A 146 21.16 9.22 9.77
CA GLN A 146 20.98 10.13 10.90
C GLN A 146 19.50 10.13 11.35
N SER A 147 19.27 10.14 12.67
CA SER A 147 17.93 10.41 13.23
C SER A 147 17.52 11.84 12.91
N ASP A 148 16.21 12.10 12.77
CA ASP A 148 15.55 13.39 12.44
C ASP A 148 15.20 13.70 10.97
N GLU A 149 15.66 12.89 10.02
CA GLU A 149 15.46 13.13 8.59
C GLU A 149 14.05 12.77 8.09
N PHE A 150 13.34 11.95 8.87
CA PHE A 150 12.00 11.49 8.57
C PHE A 150 10.96 12.30 9.35
N PRO A 151 9.75 12.50 8.79
CA PRO A 151 8.68 13.13 9.51
C PRO A 151 8.24 12.28 10.72
N PRO A 152 7.55 12.90 11.70
CA PRO A 152 6.86 12.18 12.76
C PRO A 152 5.98 11.05 12.21
N LEU A 153 5.78 10.01 13.01
CA LEU A 153 4.84 8.95 12.63
C LEU A 153 3.43 9.53 12.63
N VAL A 154 2.77 9.54 11.48
CA VAL A 154 1.38 10.00 11.35
C VAL A 154 0.52 8.85 10.83
N THR A 155 -0.54 8.56 11.57
CA THR A 155 -1.53 7.54 11.21
C THR A 155 -2.82 8.19 10.73
N VAL A 156 -3.47 7.57 9.74
CA VAL A 156 -4.76 8.01 9.20
C VAL A 156 -5.67 6.80 9.14
N SER A 157 -6.86 6.93 9.70
CA SER A 157 -7.86 5.87 9.70
C SER A 157 -9.23 6.42 9.30
N ARG A 158 -10.02 5.59 8.61
CA ARG A 158 -11.41 5.86 8.28
C ARG A 158 -12.29 4.74 8.83
N THR A 159 -13.39 5.12 9.47
CA THR A 159 -14.35 4.19 10.05
C THR A 159 -15.77 4.53 9.63
N PHE A 160 -16.61 3.50 9.54
CA PHE A 160 -18.01 3.59 9.12
C PHE A 160 -18.90 3.11 10.27
N SER A 161 -19.94 3.88 10.59
CA SER A 161 -20.93 3.50 11.59
C SER A 161 -22.34 3.88 11.12
N PRO A 162 -23.25 2.91 10.91
CA PRO A 162 -23.05 1.45 10.99
C PRO A 162 -22.11 0.90 9.88
N GLU A 163 -21.73 -0.38 9.96
CA GLU A 163 -20.88 -1.03 8.94
C GLU A 163 -21.61 -1.34 7.62
N SER A 164 -22.95 -1.35 7.64
CA SER A 164 -23.80 -1.47 6.47
C SER A 164 -25.14 -0.77 6.71
N THR A 165 -25.87 -0.45 5.65
CA THR A 165 -27.19 0.19 5.72
C THR A 165 -28.12 -0.37 4.63
N SER A 166 -29.41 -0.04 4.74
CA SER A 166 -30.39 -0.26 3.69
C SER A 166 -30.57 0.96 2.79
N PRO A 167 -31.18 0.80 1.60
CA PRO A 167 -31.52 1.93 0.73
C PRO A 167 -32.37 2.97 1.46
N GLY A 168 -32.04 4.25 1.26
CA GLY A 168 -32.57 5.38 2.02
C GLY A 168 -31.88 5.61 3.37
N GLY A 169 -31.12 4.64 3.88
CA GLY A 169 -30.36 4.75 5.11
C GLY A 169 -29.03 5.48 4.94
N SER A 170 -28.39 5.79 6.06
CA SER A 170 -27.19 6.62 6.13
C SER A 170 -26.09 5.99 6.96
N VAL A 171 -24.85 6.28 6.59
CA VAL A 171 -23.65 5.95 7.36
C VAL A 171 -22.97 7.21 7.84
N GLN A 172 -22.52 7.20 9.10
CA GLN A 172 -21.55 8.17 9.59
C GLN A 172 -20.14 7.70 9.24
N VAL A 173 -19.42 8.54 8.53
CA VAL A 173 -18.00 8.35 8.22
C VAL A 173 -17.18 9.24 9.14
N THR A 174 -16.17 8.65 9.76
CA THR A 174 -15.22 9.35 10.62
C THR A 174 -13.82 9.10 10.13
N VAL A 175 -13.08 10.17 9.80
CA VAL A 175 -11.67 10.09 9.42
C VAL A 175 -10.84 10.73 10.53
N THR A 176 -9.89 9.98 11.08
CA THR A 176 -9.03 10.41 12.18
C THR A 176 -7.58 10.39 11.74
N VAL A 177 -6.89 11.49 12.00
CA VAL A 177 -5.45 11.65 11.84
C VAL A 177 -4.85 11.78 13.22
N THR A 178 -3.80 11.01 13.52
CA THR A 178 -3.07 11.08 14.78
C THR A 178 -1.59 11.28 14.52
N ASN A 179 -0.99 12.24 15.24
CA ASN A 179 0.46 12.36 15.32
C ASN A 179 0.98 11.42 16.42
N GLU A 180 1.47 10.25 16.02
CA GLU A 180 2.05 9.23 16.91
C GLU A 180 3.55 9.50 17.17
N GLY A 181 4.13 10.55 16.57
CA GLY A 181 5.53 10.91 16.77
C GLY A 181 5.76 11.80 18.00
N GLU A 182 7.04 12.09 18.24
CA GLU A 182 7.47 12.86 19.41
C GLU A 182 7.58 14.38 19.15
N THR A 183 7.38 14.82 17.91
CA THR A 183 7.44 16.23 17.51
C THR A 183 6.16 16.66 16.80
N ALA A 184 5.82 17.95 16.89
CA ALA A 184 4.61 18.49 16.28
C ALA A 184 4.69 18.51 14.74
N ILE A 185 3.52 18.39 14.11
CA ILE A 185 3.33 18.60 12.67
C ILE A 185 2.39 19.79 12.46
N ASP A 186 2.60 20.54 11.39
CA ASP A 186 1.87 21.78 11.13
C ASP A 186 1.00 21.68 9.87
N ASN A 187 0.06 22.61 9.73
CA ASN A 187 -0.80 22.76 8.55
C ASN A 187 -1.46 21.44 8.10
N VAL A 188 -2.04 20.71 9.05
CA VAL A 188 -2.65 19.40 8.80
C VAL A 188 -3.98 19.58 8.09
N GLN A 189 -4.03 19.22 6.81
CA GLN A 189 -5.23 19.27 5.98
C GLN A 189 -5.77 17.85 5.77
N ILE A 190 -7.04 17.64 6.08
CA ILE A 190 -7.75 16.37 5.91
C ILE A 190 -8.80 16.56 4.83
N VAL A 191 -8.88 15.67 3.84
CA VAL A 191 -9.84 15.70 2.74
C VAL A 191 -10.39 14.29 2.46
N ASP A 192 -11.71 14.13 2.51
CA ASP A 192 -12.43 12.88 2.22
C ASP A 192 -13.78 13.16 1.54
N ASP A 193 -13.74 13.78 0.37
CA ASP A 193 -14.91 14.17 -0.43
C ASP A 193 -15.09 13.37 -1.73
N GLY A 194 -14.08 12.60 -2.12
CA GLY A 194 -14.03 11.93 -3.44
C GLY A 194 -15.18 10.94 -3.72
N ILE A 195 -15.91 10.46 -2.71
CA ILE A 195 -17.09 9.63 -2.97
C ILE A 195 -18.19 10.40 -3.73
N GLY A 196 -18.31 11.72 -3.49
CA GLY A 196 -19.27 12.58 -4.17
C GLY A 196 -19.01 12.74 -5.67
N ASP A 197 -17.75 12.59 -6.10
CA ASP A 197 -17.36 12.67 -7.51
C ASP A 197 -17.73 11.42 -8.30
N ILE A 198 -17.81 10.27 -7.61
CA ILE A 198 -18.08 8.97 -8.24
C ILE A 198 -19.58 8.67 -8.29
N TYR A 199 -20.31 9.00 -7.22
CA TYR A 199 -21.71 8.62 -7.08
C TYR A 199 -22.61 9.85 -7.02
N THR A 200 -23.41 10.08 -8.06
CA THR A 200 -24.33 11.23 -8.12
C THR A 200 -25.65 11.01 -7.38
N THR A 201 -25.95 9.76 -7.00
CA THR A 201 -27.20 9.38 -6.34
C THR A 201 -27.11 9.37 -4.81
N ILE A 202 -25.95 9.65 -4.22
CA ILE A 202 -25.80 9.75 -2.77
C ILE A 202 -26.04 11.19 -2.30
N THR A 203 -26.27 11.36 -1.02
CA THR A 203 -26.29 12.68 -0.38
C THR A 203 -25.25 12.72 0.72
N ILE A 204 -24.42 13.77 0.74
CA ILE A 204 -23.38 13.97 1.72
C ILE A 204 -23.74 15.19 2.57
N SER A 205 -23.58 15.07 3.89
CA SER A 205 -23.80 16.18 4.83
C SER A 205 -22.76 16.15 5.95
N GLY A 206 -22.34 17.31 6.45
CA GLY A 206 -21.28 17.40 7.47
C GLY A 206 -19.95 17.86 6.88
N THR A 207 -18.86 17.55 7.56
CA THR A 207 -17.51 18.07 7.23
C THR A 207 -16.70 16.98 6.53
N THR A 208 -16.43 17.17 5.24
CA THR A 208 -15.60 16.27 4.43
C THR A 208 -14.16 16.76 4.29
N SER A 209 -13.88 18.00 4.69
CA SER A 209 -12.52 18.53 4.73
C SER A 209 -12.32 19.54 5.86
N THR A 210 -11.11 19.58 6.41
CA THR A 210 -10.72 20.55 7.43
C THR A 210 -9.24 20.83 7.38
N THR A 211 -8.83 21.94 7.99
CA THR A 211 -7.42 22.27 8.22
C THR A 211 -7.23 22.57 9.70
N VAL A 212 -6.24 21.91 10.30
CA VAL A 212 -5.83 22.11 11.69
C VAL A 212 -4.45 22.76 11.68
N PRO A 213 -4.23 23.87 12.41
CA PRO A 213 -2.97 24.60 12.37
C PRO A 213 -1.76 23.75 12.78
N SER A 214 -1.91 22.89 13.78
CA SER A 214 -0.84 22.02 14.29
C SER A 214 -1.44 20.84 15.06
N LEU A 215 -0.73 19.71 15.04
CA LEU A 215 -0.97 18.55 15.92
C LEU A 215 0.31 18.24 16.70
N GLY A 216 0.24 18.39 18.01
CA GLY A 216 1.30 17.98 18.93
C GLY A 216 1.44 16.46 19.05
N PRO A 217 2.47 15.99 19.79
CA PRO A 217 2.67 14.57 20.06
C PRO A 217 1.45 13.92 20.73
N GLY A 218 0.94 12.85 20.14
CA GLY A 218 -0.24 12.11 20.59
C GLY A 218 -1.57 12.80 20.33
N GLU A 219 -1.59 13.96 19.69
CA GLU A 219 -2.84 14.67 19.36
C GLU A 219 -3.47 14.12 18.08
N SER A 220 -4.81 14.19 18.03
CA SER A 220 -5.61 13.75 16.88
C SER A 220 -6.52 14.86 16.38
N ALA A 221 -6.76 14.85 15.07
CA ALA A 221 -7.80 15.61 14.40
C ALA A 221 -8.78 14.68 13.71
N THR A 222 -10.07 15.03 13.74
CA THR A 222 -11.13 14.20 13.17
C THR A 222 -12.07 15.04 12.32
N ILE A 223 -12.48 14.49 11.18
CA ILE A 223 -13.65 14.96 10.44
C ILE A 223 -14.77 13.91 10.52
N THR A 224 -16.00 14.39 10.52
CA THR A 224 -17.20 13.54 10.55
C THR A 224 -18.22 14.08 9.57
N TYR A 225 -18.72 13.17 8.72
CA TYR A 225 -19.79 13.45 7.78
C TYR A 225 -20.70 12.23 7.63
N THR A 226 -21.89 12.45 7.07
CA THR A 226 -22.91 11.44 6.85
C THR A 226 -23.13 11.27 5.36
N VAL A 227 -23.15 10.02 4.90
CA VAL A 227 -23.52 9.65 3.52
C VAL A 227 -24.83 8.88 3.53
N THR A 228 -25.80 9.34 2.76
CA THR A 228 -27.10 8.67 2.57
C THR A 228 -27.15 8.03 1.19
N PHE A 229 -27.49 6.75 1.12
CA PHE A 229 -27.50 5.97 -0.12
C PHE A 229 -28.92 5.72 -0.59
N GLN A 230 -29.25 6.07 -1.83
CA GLN A 230 -30.61 5.89 -2.36
C GLN A 230 -30.85 4.47 -2.90
N ASN A 231 -29.80 3.81 -3.38
CA ASN A 231 -29.90 2.51 -4.04
C ASN A 231 -29.07 1.46 -3.30
N GLU A 232 -29.50 0.21 -3.39
CA GLU A 232 -28.68 -0.95 -3.00
C GLU A 232 -27.43 -1.06 -3.87
N GLY A 233 -26.37 -1.66 -3.33
CA GLY A 233 -25.14 -1.89 -4.08
C GLY A 233 -23.88 -1.79 -3.23
N SER A 234 -22.74 -1.98 -3.89
CA SER A 234 -21.41 -1.79 -3.32
C SER A 234 -20.86 -0.45 -3.77
N TYR A 235 -20.47 0.38 -2.80
CA TYR A 235 -19.90 1.71 -3.01
C TYR A 235 -18.43 1.69 -2.64
N THR A 236 -17.59 2.27 -3.48
CA THR A 236 -16.16 2.41 -3.21
C THR A 236 -15.88 3.83 -2.75
N PHE A 237 -15.45 3.99 -1.51
CA PHE A 237 -14.90 5.23 -1.01
C PHE A 237 -13.45 5.36 -1.52
N PRO A 238 -13.11 6.42 -2.29
CA PRO A 238 -11.74 6.73 -2.63
C PRO A 238 -10.87 6.90 -1.39
N LYS A 239 -9.55 6.95 -1.59
CA LYS A 239 -8.65 7.21 -0.46
C LYS A 239 -8.90 8.62 0.09
N ALA A 240 -9.06 8.74 1.40
CA ALA A 240 -8.96 10.04 2.05
C ALA A 240 -7.51 10.52 1.96
N SER A 241 -7.31 11.81 1.76
CA SER A 241 -5.99 12.45 1.65
C SER A 241 -5.72 13.32 2.86
N VAL A 242 -4.50 13.23 3.38
CA VAL A 242 -4.03 14.06 4.48
C VAL A 242 -2.69 14.65 4.08
N THR A 243 -2.59 15.97 4.08
CA THR A 243 -1.32 16.66 3.89
C THR A 243 -0.92 17.36 5.19
N TYR A 244 0.37 17.42 5.47
CA TYR A 244 0.91 18.13 6.63
C TYR A 244 2.31 18.65 6.32
N GLU A 245 2.77 19.60 7.11
CA GLU A 245 4.10 20.18 7.01
C GLU A 245 4.97 19.73 8.19
N TYR A 246 6.22 19.41 7.88
CA TYR A 246 7.27 19.16 8.87
C TYR A 246 8.60 19.66 8.32
N GLN A 247 9.33 20.46 9.09
CA GLN A 247 10.61 21.07 8.69
C GLN A 247 10.57 21.76 7.31
N SER A 248 9.51 22.53 7.02
CA SER A 248 9.30 23.22 5.73
C SER A 248 9.15 22.29 4.50
N ARG A 249 8.83 21.01 4.71
CA ARG A 249 8.49 20.05 3.67
C ARG A 249 7.04 19.59 3.84
N THR A 250 6.36 19.39 2.72
CA THR A 250 5.00 18.86 2.71
C THR A 250 5.03 17.35 2.54
N TYR A 251 4.29 16.66 3.38
CA TYR A 251 4.11 15.21 3.36
C TYR A 251 2.66 14.86 3.11
N THR A 252 2.42 13.72 2.46
CA THR A 252 1.08 13.22 2.15
C THR A 252 0.88 11.83 2.72
N LYS A 253 -0.28 11.61 3.32
CA LYS A 253 -0.80 10.32 3.77
C LYS A 253 -2.15 10.06 3.14
N THR A 254 -2.46 8.79 2.96
CA THR A 254 -3.76 8.38 2.44
C THR A 254 -4.27 7.16 3.16
N THR A 255 -5.58 7.03 3.28
CA THR A 255 -6.20 5.75 3.68
C THR A 255 -6.12 4.74 2.54
N THR A 256 -6.58 3.51 2.80
CA THR A 256 -7.01 2.59 1.74
C THR A 256 -8.27 3.10 1.05
N ALA A 257 -8.55 2.56 -0.14
CA ALA A 257 -9.90 2.65 -0.70
C ALA A 257 -10.76 1.62 0.04
N ASP A 258 -11.94 2.04 0.50
CA ASP A 258 -12.80 1.20 1.33
C ASP A 258 -14.11 0.88 0.59
N GLY A 259 -14.56 -0.36 0.69
CA GLY A 259 -15.85 -0.79 0.18
C GLY A 259 -16.92 -0.64 1.26
N TYR A 260 -18.08 -0.10 0.90
CA TYR A 260 -19.25 0.00 1.77
C TYR A 260 -20.48 -0.59 1.08
N THR A 261 -21.20 -1.47 1.77
CA THR A 261 -22.32 -2.21 1.17
C THR A 261 -23.65 -1.71 1.68
N VAL A 262 -24.57 -1.49 0.75
CA VAL A 262 -25.98 -1.17 1.00
C VAL A 262 -26.82 -2.37 0.59
N VAL A 263 -27.43 -3.04 1.56
CA VAL A 263 -28.27 -4.23 1.36
C VAL A 263 -29.70 -3.96 1.79
N GLN A 264 -30.68 -4.55 1.10
CA GLN A 264 -32.08 -4.45 1.54
C GLN A 264 -32.23 -4.91 2.99
N ASP A 265 -32.99 -4.15 3.77
CA ASP A 265 -33.41 -4.60 5.09
C ASP A 265 -34.55 -5.62 4.93
N VAL A 266 -34.17 -6.85 4.61
CA VAL A 266 -35.10 -7.96 4.44
C VAL A 266 -35.90 -8.22 5.73
N GLY A 267 -35.31 -7.97 6.90
CA GLY A 267 -35.94 -8.18 8.20
C GLY A 267 -37.00 -7.13 8.53
N GLY A 268 -36.72 -5.86 8.24
CA GLY A 268 -37.69 -4.76 8.35
C GLY A 268 -38.86 -4.91 7.39
N LEU A 269 -38.57 -5.21 6.11
CA LEU A 269 -39.59 -5.49 5.09
C LEU A 269 -40.47 -6.68 5.50
N ALA A 270 -39.88 -7.74 6.05
CA ALA A 270 -40.62 -8.87 6.58
C ALA A 270 -41.58 -8.50 7.71
N GLY A 271 -41.10 -7.70 8.67
CA GLY A 271 -41.89 -7.24 9.81
C GLY A 271 -43.07 -6.38 9.39
N GLU A 272 -42.87 -5.47 8.43
CA GLU A 272 -43.92 -4.60 7.88
C GLU A 272 -44.93 -5.40 7.06
N MET A 273 -44.48 -6.34 6.22
CA MET A 273 -45.40 -7.23 5.49
C MET A 273 -46.27 -8.10 6.42
N ILE A 274 -45.73 -8.51 7.58
CA ILE A 274 -46.46 -9.24 8.62
C ILE A 274 -47.46 -8.32 9.32
N SER A 275 -47.07 -7.09 9.68
CA SER A 275 -47.97 -6.13 10.34
C SER A 275 -49.11 -5.69 9.43
N ASP A 276 -48.84 -5.56 8.13
CA ASP A 276 -49.83 -5.14 7.13
C ASP A 276 -50.71 -6.29 6.65
N GLY A 277 -50.53 -7.49 7.20
CA GLY A 277 -51.39 -8.65 6.97
C GLY A 277 -51.38 -9.17 5.54
N TRP A 278 -50.25 -9.01 4.82
CA TRP A 278 -50.15 -9.47 3.44
C TRP A 278 -50.32 -11.00 3.36
N PRO A 279 -51.30 -11.51 2.60
CA PRO A 279 -51.41 -12.94 2.38
C PRO A 279 -50.13 -13.42 1.65
N TYR A 280 -49.60 -14.57 2.05
CA TYR A 280 -48.37 -15.21 1.51
C TYR A 280 -47.00 -14.73 2.04
N THR A 281 -46.97 -13.94 3.12
CA THR A 281 -45.74 -13.54 3.83
C THR A 281 -44.78 -14.70 4.11
N GLY A 282 -45.28 -15.84 4.62
CA GLY A 282 -44.43 -17.00 4.94
C GLY A 282 -43.69 -17.61 3.74
N GLY A 283 -44.25 -17.55 2.52
CA GLY A 283 -43.62 -18.09 1.31
C GLY A 283 -42.55 -17.17 0.73
N ILE A 284 -42.78 -15.85 0.79
CA ILE A 284 -41.82 -14.84 0.33
C ILE A 284 -40.59 -14.80 1.24
N LEU A 285 -40.79 -14.91 2.57
CA LEU A 285 -39.69 -14.94 3.54
C LEU A 285 -38.77 -16.16 3.36
N GLY A 286 -39.33 -17.32 3.04
CA GLY A 286 -38.55 -18.52 2.76
C GLY A 286 -37.67 -18.37 1.51
N LEU A 287 -38.17 -17.72 0.46
CA LEU A 287 -37.43 -17.45 -0.77
C LEU A 287 -36.31 -16.41 -0.58
N ILE A 288 -36.57 -15.33 0.16
CA ILE A 288 -35.55 -14.30 0.39
C ILE A 288 -34.45 -14.79 1.33
N ALA A 289 -34.79 -15.57 2.38
CA ALA A 289 -33.79 -16.21 3.23
C ALA A 289 -32.86 -17.15 2.43
N LEU A 290 -33.41 -17.89 1.47
CA LEU A 290 -32.63 -18.73 0.54
C LEU A 290 -31.69 -17.89 -0.34
N LEU A 291 -32.16 -16.78 -0.91
CA LEU A 291 -31.34 -15.89 -1.74
C LEU A 291 -30.24 -15.17 -0.94
N GLY A 292 -30.54 -14.70 0.27
CA GLY A 292 -29.55 -14.09 1.18
C GLY A 292 -28.46 -15.08 1.59
N VAL A 293 -28.83 -16.32 1.91
CA VAL A 293 -27.86 -17.40 2.18
C VAL A 293 -26.99 -17.69 0.95
N VAL A 294 -27.56 -17.69 -0.26
CA VAL A 294 -26.79 -17.89 -1.50
C VAL A 294 -25.82 -16.73 -1.76
N GLN A 295 -26.22 -15.48 -1.53
CA GLN A 295 -25.32 -14.32 -1.67
C GLN A 295 -24.20 -14.30 -0.63
N VAL A 296 -24.49 -14.61 0.64
CA VAL A 296 -23.48 -14.74 1.69
C VAL A 296 -22.52 -15.91 1.40
N VAL A 297 -23.02 -17.04 0.87
CA VAL A 297 -22.19 -18.16 0.44
C VAL A 297 -21.31 -17.78 -0.76
N ASN A 298 -21.80 -16.96 -1.69
CA ASN A 298 -21.00 -16.49 -2.83
C ASN A 298 -19.95 -15.45 -2.41
N LEU A 299 -20.23 -14.60 -1.41
CA LEU A 299 -19.24 -13.72 -0.76
C LEU A 299 -18.20 -14.51 0.03
N ALA A 300 -18.60 -15.53 0.79
CA ALA A 300 -17.69 -16.42 1.51
C ALA A 300 -16.80 -17.24 0.56
N LYS A 301 -17.28 -17.55 -0.65
CA LYS A 301 -16.48 -18.15 -1.74
C LYS A 301 -15.55 -17.14 -2.41
N GLY A 302 -15.91 -15.86 -2.47
CA GLY A 302 -15.01 -14.77 -2.90
C GLY A 302 -13.90 -14.46 -1.89
N MET A 303 -14.05 -14.86 -0.62
CA MET A 303 -13.06 -14.63 0.45
C MET A 303 -12.20 -15.87 0.78
N LYS A 304 -12.50 -17.06 0.24
CA LYS A 304 -11.70 -18.28 0.45
C LYS A 304 -11.26 -18.90 -0.87
N GLY A 305 -10.04 -18.56 -1.28
CA GLY A 305 -9.22 -19.37 -2.17
C GLY A 305 -8.86 -18.67 -3.47
N GLY A 306 -7.58 -18.33 -3.59
CA GLY A 306 -6.95 -18.24 -4.90
C GLY A 306 -7.12 -19.55 -5.66
N GLY A 307 -7.26 -19.46 -6.98
CA GLY A 307 -7.33 -20.63 -7.84
C GLY A 307 -7.91 -20.35 -9.23
N SER A 308 -7.00 -20.14 -10.17
CA SER A 308 -7.12 -20.31 -11.64
C SER A 308 -8.20 -19.53 -12.40
N TYR A 309 -7.74 -18.52 -13.13
CA TYR A 309 -8.25 -18.22 -14.46
C TYR A 309 -7.99 -19.42 -15.39
N GLN A 310 -9.03 -20.01 -15.97
CA GLN A 310 -9.02 -20.54 -17.35
C GLN A 310 -10.46 -20.59 -17.90
N VAL A 311 -10.60 -19.99 -19.08
CA VAL A 311 -11.65 -20.03 -20.14
C VAL A 311 -13.09 -20.36 -19.72
#